data_AF-A0A3A4P995-F1
#
_entry.id   AF-A0A3A4P995-F1
#
_cell.length_a   1.000
_cell.length_b   1.000
_cell.length_c   1.000
_cell.angle_alpha   90.00
_cell.angle_beta   90.00
_cell.angle_gamma   90.00
#
_symmetry.space_group_name_H-M   'P 1'
#
loop_
_entity.id
_entity.type
_entity.pdbx_description
1 polymer ?
#
loop_
_entity_poly.entity_id
_entity_poly.type
_entity_poly.pdbx_seq_one_letter_code
_entity_poly.pdbx_strand_id
1 'polypeptide(L)'
;MNGELVKKLYVCLDKETEAVFYASMIMDSGSQAEMRTSHEVGKGMLLLMMPVPEEWDGGRITAQLIQENPETVEAQINRTEGRARFNVRIFSRDERELADMVRAGRISNKFLKIETIEAGIITTFKVSGRLVVESVGRLQPVLKSLPEDKKLILLDLTTLSFIAGASVNILYVMLEEAIQQKRLIKILAKPESRVWETIIDSKIQTITTTYTNREEAVAALLQETLI
;
A
#
# COMPACT_ATOMS: atom_id res chain seq x y z
N MET A 1 23.96 15.66 19.18
CA MET A 1 22.79 16.46 18.75
C MET A 1 21.64 16.08 19.67
N ASN A 2 21.19 17.02 20.50
CA ASN A 2 20.07 16.82 21.42
C ASN A 2 18.78 16.76 20.60
N GLY A 3 18.23 15.56 20.42
CA GLY A 3 16.92 15.40 19.79
C GLY A 3 15.84 15.87 20.76
N GLU A 4 15.14 16.93 20.41
CA GLU A 4 13.90 17.31 21.10
C GLU A 4 12.94 16.11 21.04
N LEU A 5 12.64 15.51 22.19
CA LEU A 5 11.54 14.55 22.30
C LEU A 5 10.25 15.29 21.96
N VAL A 6 9.69 15.02 20.79
CA VAL A 6 8.36 15.49 20.41
C VAL A 6 7.33 14.79 21.30
N LYS A 7 7.03 15.40 22.45
CA LYS A 7 6.01 14.92 23.39
C LYS A 7 4.65 15.44 22.95
N LYS A 8 4.05 14.80 21.94
CA LYS A 8 2.66 15.07 21.56
C LYS A 8 1.72 14.18 22.38
N LEU A 9 0.70 14.77 22.98
CA LEU A 9 -0.33 14.04 23.71
C LEU A 9 -1.42 13.60 22.73
N TYR A 10 -1.78 12.32 22.80
CA TYR A 10 -2.89 11.75 22.04
C TYR A 10 -3.95 11.27 23.01
N VAL A 11 -5.20 11.40 22.58
CA VAL A 11 -6.32 10.69 23.18
C VAL A 11 -6.63 9.48 22.28
N CYS A 12 -6.68 8.33 22.91
CA CYS A 12 -6.85 7.03 22.29
C CYS A 12 -8.22 6.47 22.66
N LEU A 13 -8.90 5.88 21.68
CA LEU A 13 -10.11 5.11 21.85
C LEU A 13 -9.83 3.66 21.46
N ASP A 14 -10.00 2.74 22.39
CA ASP A 14 -10.03 1.31 22.09
C ASP A 14 -11.30 0.99 21.30
N LYS A 15 -11.14 0.43 20.10
CA LYS A 15 -12.26 0.13 19.19
C LYS A 15 -13.12 -1.04 19.66
N GLU A 16 -12.60 -1.92 20.52
CA GLU A 16 -13.35 -3.08 21.02
C GLU A 16 -14.15 -2.72 22.28
N THR A 17 -13.53 -2.01 23.22
CA THR A 17 -14.13 -1.72 24.53
C THR A 17 -14.76 -0.33 24.63
N GLU A 18 -14.53 0.52 23.63
CA GLU A 18 -14.87 1.96 23.64
C GLU A 18 -14.22 2.75 24.80
N ALA A 19 -13.18 2.18 25.43
CA ALA A 19 -12.44 2.85 26.48
C ALA A 19 -11.60 4.00 25.93
N VAL A 20 -11.77 5.20 26.50
CA VAL A 20 -10.98 6.38 26.17
C VAL A 20 -9.84 6.52 27.18
N PHE A 21 -8.62 6.70 26.70
CA PHE A 21 -7.44 6.95 27.53
C PHE A 21 -6.46 7.91 26.84
N TYR A 22 -5.46 8.39 27.56
CA TYR A 22 -4.46 9.30 27.03
C TYR A 22 -3.11 8.60 26.91
N ALA A 23 -2.38 8.89 25.83
CA ALA A 23 -1.04 8.39 25.61
C ALA A 23 -0.13 9.50 25.09
N SER A 24 1.05 9.63 25.66
CA SER A 24 2.08 10.53 25.16
C SER A 24 2.92 9.81 24.11
N MET A 25 3.05 10.41 22.94
CA MET A 25 4.02 9.99 21.93
C MET A 25 5.42 10.37 22.40
N ILE A 26 6.32 9.40 22.41
CA ILE A 26 7.74 9.56 22.77
C ILE A 26 8.57 9.76 21.50
N MET A 27 8.24 9.01 20.45
CA MET A 27 8.96 9.00 19.19
C MET A 27 8.00 8.73 18.04
N ASP A 28 8.22 9.41 16.92
CA ASP A 28 7.47 9.22 15.67
C ASP A 28 8.44 8.90 14.52
N SER A 29 8.17 7.80 13.83
CA SER A 29 8.87 7.38 12.61
C SER A 29 7.92 7.29 11.41
N GLY A 30 6.80 8.01 11.47
CA GLY A 30 5.75 8.07 10.46
C GLY A 30 4.78 6.90 10.54
N SER A 31 5.23 5.70 10.21
CA SER A 31 4.38 4.49 10.22
C SER A 31 4.39 3.74 11.55
N GLN A 32 5.31 4.10 12.45
CA GLN A 32 5.43 3.54 13.79
C GLN A 32 5.69 4.64 14.79
N ALA A 33 5.11 4.50 15.98
CA ALA A 33 5.35 5.41 17.09
C ALA A 33 5.55 4.64 18.40
N GLU A 34 6.46 5.13 19.23
CA GLU A 34 6.59 4.71 20.64
C GLU A 34 5.68 5.60 21.49
N MET A 35 4.81 4.97 22.26
CA MET A 35 3.80 5.62 23.08
C MET A 35 3.96 5.23 24.55
N ARG A 36 3.51 6.10 25.45
CA ARG A 36 3.43 5.83 26.88
C ARG A 36 2.08 6.24 27.45
N THR A 37 1.48 5.36 28.25
CA THR A 37 0.17 5.57 28.88
C THR A 37 0.17 5.00 30.30
N SER A 38 -0.67 5.53 31.19
CA SER A 38 -0.95 4.89 32.48
C SER A 38 -2.04 3.81 32.39
N HIS A 39 -2.69 3.66 31.22
CA HIS A 39 -3.74 2.69 30.99
C HIS A 39 -3.16 1.32 30.63
N GLU A 40 -3.83 0.24 31.03
CA GLU A 40 -3.41 -1.09 30.60
C GLU A 40 -3.76 -1.27 29.12
N VAL A 41 -2.80 -1.76 28.33
CA VAL A 41 -2.99 -2.01 26.90
C VAL A 41 -2.41 -3.36 26.50
N GLY A 42 -3.14 -4.07 25.65
CA GLY A 42 -2.80 -5.37 25.10
C GLY A 42 -2.18 -5.29 23.71
N LYS A 43 -1.30 -6.25 23.40
CA LYS A 43 -0.79 -6.44 22.03
C LYS A 43 -1.94 -6.80 21.09
N GLY A 44 -1.96 -6.20 19.90
CA GLY A 44 -2.96 -6.45 18.86
C GLY A 44 -4.17 -5.52 18.91
N MET A 45 -4.37 -4.80 20.03
CA MET A 45 -5.47 -3.83 20.18
C MET A 45 -5.47 -2.78 19.05
N LEU A 46 -6.67 -2.47 18.57
CA LEU A 46 -6.91 -1.43 17.58
C LEU A 46 -7.36 -0.14 18.27
N LEU A 47 -6.69 0.95 17.94
CA LEU A 47 -6.91 2.26 18.52
C LEU A 47 -7.34 3.26 17.45
N LEU A 48 -8.25 4.17 17.80
CA LEU A 48 -8.34 5.47 17.15
C LEU A 48 -7.55 6.48 17.99
N MET A 49 -6.62 7.19 17.39
CA MET A 49 -5.74 8.14 18.04
C MET A 49 -5.99 9.52 17.46
N MET A 50 -6.40 10.46 18.32
CA MET A 50 -6.60 11.86 17.96
C MET A 50 -5.54 12.70 18.70
N PRO A 51 -4.84 13.63 18.03
CA PRO A 51 -3.97 14.56 18.73
C PRO A 51 -4.82 15.42 19.68
N VAL A 52 -4.33 15.63 20.90
CA VAL A 52 -4.98 16.57 21.83
C VAL A 52 -4.67 17.99 21.33
N PRO A 53 -5.68 18.84 21.12
CA PRO A 53 -5.47 20.22 20.68
C PRO A 53 -4.59 21.00 21.67
N GLU A 54 -3.73 21.89 21.18
CA GLU A 54 -2.87 22.72 22.04
C GLU A 54 -3.68 23.64 22.96
N GLU A 55 -4.84 24.10 22.50
CA GLU A 55 -5.76 24.95 23.25
C GLU A 55 -6.73 24.15 24.16
N TRP A 56 -6.50 22.85 24.35
CA TRP A 56 -7.37 22.03 25.19
C TRP A 56 -7.30 22.47 26.66
N ASP A 57 -8.46 22.85 27.21
CA ASP A 57 -8.63 23.36 28.56
C ASP A 57 -8.83 22.27 29.63
N GLY A 58 -8.70 21.00 29.26
CA GLY A 58 -8.96 19.85 30.13
C GLY A 58 -10.40 19.32 30.08
N GLY A 59 -11.25 19.85 29.20
CA GLY A 59 -12.61 19.35 28.98
C GLY A 59 -12.67 17.87 28.57
N ARG A 60 -13.78 17.18 28.85
CA ARG A 60 -13.92 15.74 28.53
C ARG A 60 -13.92 15.50 27.02
N ILE A 61 -12.98 14.68 26.55
CA ILE A 61 -12.99 14.13 25.18
C ILE A 61 -13.84 12.85 25.15
N THR A 62 -14.79 12.76 24.24
CA THR A 62 -15.71 11.63 24.10
C THR A 62 -15.30 10.70 22.95
N ALA A 63 -15.79 9.46 22.95
CA ALA A 63 -15.57 8.52 21.85
C ALA A 63 -16.09 9.07 20.51
N GLN A 64 -17.26 9.70 20.51
CA GLN A 64 -17.83 10.33 19.32
C GLN A 64 -16.91 11.42 18.76
N LEU A 65 -16.37 12.29 19.62
CA LEU A 65 -15.45 13.34 19.18
C LEU A 65 -14.19 12.76 18.51
N ILE A 66 -13.65 11.66 19.06
CA ILE A 66 -12.48 10.98 18.49
C ILE A 66 -12.85 10.37 17.13
N GLN A 67 -14.00 9.74 17.00
CA GLN A 67 -14.43 9.09 15.75
C GLN A 67 -14.69 10.10 14.61
N GLU A 68 -15.22 11.28 14.95
CA GLU A 68 -15.61 12.31 13.98
C GLU A 68 -14.47 13.27 13.61
N ASN A 69 -13.37 13.31 14.39
CA ASN A 69 -12.28 14.24 14.16
C ASN A 69 -11.47 13.89 12.90
N PRO A 70 -11.22 14.85 11.98
CA PRO A 70 -10.50 14.60 10.74
C PRO A 70 -9.02 14.24 10.90
N GLU A 71 -8.41 14.61 12.02
CA GLU A 71 -7.01 14.31 12.36
C GLU A 71 -6.85 12.96 13.07
N THR A 72 -7.96 12.26 13.35
CA THR A 72 -7.91 10.93 13.93
C THR A 72 -7.24 9.96 12.98
N VAL A 73 -6.31 9.18 13.52
CA VAL A 73 -5.63 8.08 12.83
C VAL A 73 -5.97 6.75 13.48
N GLU A 74 -6.05 5.69 12.69
CA GLU A 74 -6.20 4.34 13.23
C GLU A 74 -4.81 3.75 13.45
N ALA A 75 -4.63 3.03 14.55
CA ALA A 75 -3.36 2.39 14.87
C ALA A 75 -3.57 1.01 15.50
N GLN A 76 -2.54 0.17 15.44
CA GLN A 76 -2.53 -1.14 16.09
C GLN A 76 -1.34 -1.27 17.03
N ILE A 77 -1.55 -1.81 18.24
CA ILE A 77 -0.47 -2.08 19.18
C ILE A 77 0.35 -3.29 18.70
N ASN A 78 1.60 -3.05 18.29
CA ASN A 78 2.51 -4.10 17.80
C ASN A 78 3.21 -4.83 18.95
N ARG A 79 3.63 -4.09 19.98
CA ARG A 79 4.46 -4.58 21.07
C ARG A 79 4.24 -3.75 22.33
N THR A 80 4.25 -4.39 23.48
CA THR A 80 4.33 -3.73 24.78
C THR A 80 5.76 -3.84 25.33
N GLU A 81 6.32 -2.72 25.80
CA GLU A 81 7.70 -2.64 26.30
C GLU A 81 7.70 -2.24 27.78
N GLY A 82 7.46 -3.21 28.65
CA GLY A 82 7.50 -3.00 30.10
C GLY A 82 6.55 -1.90 30.58
N ARG A 83 6.90 -1.25 31.70
CA ARG A 83 6.02 -0.30 32.42
C ARG A 83 5.46 0.78 31.50
N ALA A 84 4.18 0.64 31.14
CA ALA A 84 3.37 1.70 30.54
C ALA A 84 3.80 2.15 29.13
N ARG A 85 4.71 1.44 28.46
CA ARG A 85 5.16 1.79 27.09
C ARG A 85 4.74 0.75 26.08
N PHE A 86 4.44 1.21 24.87
CA PHE A 86 4.02 0.36 23.78
C PHE A 86 4.36 0.98 22.43
N ASN A 87 4.57 0.13 21.43
CA ASN A 87 4.79 0.54 20.05
C ASN A 87 3.50 0.32 19.26
N VAL A 88 3.12 1.33 18.49
CA VAL A 88 1.97 1.27 17.58
C VAL A 88 2.43 1.32 16.14
N ARG A 89 1.71 0.61 15.26
CA ARG A 89 1.70 0.87 13.82
C ARG A 89 0.57 1.85 13.54
N ILE A 90 0.88 2.99 12.93
CA ILE A 90 -0.13 3.95 12.47
C ILE A 90 -0.52 3.56 11.05
N PHE A 91 -1.81 3.38 10.79
CA PHE A 91 -2.31 3.07 9.45
C PHE A 91 -2.34 4.32 8.59
N SER A 92 -1.77 4.21 7.39
CA SER A 92 -1.93 5.22 6.35
C SER A 92 -3.41 5.38 5.97
N ARG A 93 -3.75 6.52 5.37
CA ARG A 93 -5.10 6.78 4.86
C ARG A 93 -5.58 5.66 3.91
N ASP A 94 -4.70 5.15 3.05
CA ASP A 94 -5.03 4.07 2.12
C ASP A 94 -5.28 2.73 2.81
N GLU A 95 -4.53 2.43 3.88
CA GLU A 95 -4.74 1.22 4.68
C GLU A 95 -6.05 1.28 5.47
N ARG A 96 -6.43 2.47 5.97
CA ARG A 96 -7.74 2.72 6.60
C ARG A 96 -8.88 2.54 5.62
N GLU A 97 -8.79 3.18 4.45
CA GLU A 97 -9.78 3.03 3.38
C GLU A 97 -9.90 1.57 2.95
N LEU A 98 -8.80 0.81 2.89
CA LEU A 98 -8.84 -0.61 2.59
C LEU A 98 -9.52 -1.42 3.72
N ALA A 99 -9.17 -1.19 4.98
CA ALA A 99 -9.73 -1.90 6.13
C ALA A 99 -11.23 -1.61 6.31
N ASP A 100 -11.66 -0.36 6.14
CA ASP A 100 -13.07 0.04 6.23
C ASP A 100 -13.88 -0.59 5.09
N MET A 101 -13.30 -0.69 3.89
CA MET A 101 -13.92 -1.43 2.78
C MET A 101 -14.03 -2.93 3.04
N VAL A 102 -13.04 -3.55 3.69
CA VAL A 102 -13.09 -4.95 4.15
C VAL A 102 -14.21 -5.14 5.17
N ARG A 103 -14.22 -4.34 6.24
CA ARG A 103 -15.19 -4.44 7.34
C ARG A 103 -16.62 -4.18 6.89
N ALA A 104 -16.83 -3.25 5.96
CA ALA A 104 -18.16 -2.93 5.45
C ALA A 104 -18.75 -4.02 4.54
N GLY A 105 -18.05 -5.14 4.29
CA GLY A 105 -18.46 -6.14 3.30
C GLY A 105 -18.57 -5.57 1.89
N ARG A 106 -18.02 -4.36 1.68
CA ARG A 106 -18.00 -3.63 0.39
C ARG A 106 -16.88 -4.11 -0.52
N ILE A 107 -16.18 -5.18 -0.14
CA ILE A 107 -15.46 -6.04 -1.08
C ILE A 107 -16.49 -6.91 -1.83
N SER A 108 -17.36 -6.21 -2.54
CA SER A 108 -18.03 -6.71 -3.72
C SER A 108 -17.32 -6.00 -4.89
N ASN A 109 -16.51 -6.75 -5.64
CA ASN A 109 -16.11 -6.44 -7.01
C ASN A 109 -15.48 -5.06 -7.32
N LYS A 110 -14.21 -4.88 -6.95
CA LYS A 110 -13.24 -4.29 -7.91
C LYS A 110 -12.12 -5.29 -8.11
N PHE A 111 -12.46 -6.44 -8.71
CA PHE A 111 -11.46 -7.41 -9.13
C PHE A 111 -10.43 -6.70 -10.00
N LEU A 112 -9.16 -7.02 -9.75
CA LEU A 112 -8.13 -6.86 -10.76
C LEU A 112 -8.64 -7.55 -12.03
N LYS A 113 -8.99 -6.75 -13.04
CA LYS A 113 -9.41 -7.26 -14.34
C LYS A 113 -8.18 -7.23 -15.24
N ILE A 114 -7.85 -8.40 -15.75
CA ILE A 114 -6.75 -8.60 -16.69
C ILE A 114 -7.40 -8.94 -18.02
N GLU A 115 -7.18 -8.08 -19.00
CA GLU A 115 -7.59 -8.30 -20.39
C GLU A 115 -6.34 -8.56 -21.23
N THR A 116 -6.35 -9.68 -21.96
CA THR A 116 -5.25 -10.04 -22.86
C THR A 116 -5.59 -9.57 -24.27
N ILE A 117 -4.71 -8.74 -24.84
CA ILE A 117 -4.86 -8.20 -26.19
C ILE A 117 -3.67 -8.66 -27.01
N GLU A 118 -3.94 -9.34 -28.11
CA GLU A 118 -2.93 -9.83 -29.05
C GLU A 118 -2.80 -8.86 -30.22
N ALA A 119 -1.59 -8.33 -30.44
CA ALA A 119 -1.27 -7.49 -31.58
C ALA A 119 -0.01 -8.03 -32.27
N GLY A 120 -0.20 -8.95 -33.21
CA GLY A 120 0.90 -9.66 -33.86
C GLY A 120 1.69 -10.51 -32.88
N ILE A 121 2.99 -10.21 -32.74
CA ILE A 121 3.90 -10.94 -31.82
C ILE A 121 3.88 -10.41 -30.39
N ILE A 122 3.22 -9.28 -30.13
CA ILE A 122 3.15 -8.66 -28.80
C ILE A 122 1.84 -9.06 -28.12
N THR A 123 1.97 -9.63 -26.92
CA THR A 123 0.85 -9.84 -26.01
C THR A 123 0.78 -8.69 -25.02
N THR A 124 -0.33 -7.95 -25.00
CA THR A 124 -0.58 -6.91 -23.99
C THR A 124 -1.47 -7.44 -22.88
N PHE A 125 -1.04 -7.34 -21.63
CA PHE A 125 -1.89 -7.53 -20.46
C PHE A 125 -2.36 -6.19 -19.95
N LYS A 126 -3.61 -5.83 -20.24
CA LYS A 126 -4.25 -4.63 -19.73
C LYS A 126 -4.84 -4.91 -18.36
N VAL A 127 -4.25 -4.28 -17.35
CA VAL A 127 -4.60 -4.46 -15.95
C VAL A 127 -5.37 -3.23 -15.47
N SER A 128 -6.57 -3.48 -14.96
CA SER A 128 -7.46 -2.44 -14.45
C SER A 128 -7.94 -2.79 -13.05
N GLY A 129 -8.34 -1.77 -12.29
CA GLY A 129 -8.79 -1.93 -10.90
C GLY A 129 -7.68 -1.62 -9.90
N ARG A 130 -7.51 -2.47 -8.88
CA ARG A 130 -6.57 -2.25 -7.78
C ARG A 130 -5.63 -3.45 -7.64
N LEU A 131 -4.34 -3.20 -7.58
CA LEU A 131 -3.31 -4.22 -7.36
C LEU A 131 -2.92 -4.26 -5.87
N VAL A 132 -3.58 -5.15 -5.13
CA VAL A 132 -3.29 -5.52 -3.74
C VAL A 132 -2.71 -6.94 -3.65
N VAL A 133 -2.17 -7.33 -2.48
CA VAL A 133 -1.45 -8.61 -2.27
C VAL A 133 -2.28 -9.82 -2.71
N GLU A 134 -3.57 -9.83 -2.40
CA GLU A 134 -4.48 -10.92 -2.80
C GLU A 134 -4.70 -10.96 -4.32
N SER A 135 -4.66 -9.81 -4.98
CA SER A 135 -5.01 -9.69 -6.39
C SER A 135 -3.80 -9.86 -7.33
N VAL A 136 -2.59 -9.50 -6.90
CA VAL A 136 -1.38 -9.61 -7.73
C VAL A 136 -1.07 -11.06 -8.09
N GLY A 137 -1.40 -12.01 -7.21
CA GLY A 137 -1.29 -13.44 -7.49
C GLY A 137 -2.10 -13.90 -8.70
N ARG A 138 -3.11 -13.13 -9.15
CA ARG A 138 -3.89 -13.44 -10.37
C ARG A 138 -3.13 -13.15 -11.67
N LEU A 139 -2.11 -12.28 -11.64
CA LEU A 139 -1.27 -12.03 -12.81
C LEU A 139 -0.32 -13.20 -13.09
N GLN A 140 0.10 -13.95 -12.06
CA GLN A 140 1.07 -15.03 -12.20
C GLN A 140 0.59 -16.18 -13.09
N PRO A 141 -0.62 -16.76 -12.89
CA PRO A 141 -1.10 -17.81 -13.77
C PRO A 141 -1.32 -17.30 -15.19
N VAL A 142 -1.69 -16.02 -15.37
CA VAL A 142 -1.86 -15.42 -16.69
C VAL A 142 -0.52 -15.34 -17.43
N LEU A 143 0.53 -14.84 -16.78
CA LEU A 143 1.89 -14.82 -17.35
C LEU A 143 2.40 -16.23 -17.65
N LYS A 144 2.16 -17.20 -16.76
CA LYS A 144 2.57 -18.60 -16.92
C LYS A 144 1.77 -19.34 -18.00
N SER A 145 0.55 -18.91 -18.30
CA SER A 145 -0.31 -19.53 -19.32
C SER A 145 0.09 -19.20 -20.75
N LEU A 146 1.02 -18.25 -20.95
CA LEU A 146 1.46 -17.88 -22.29
C LEU A 146 2.27 -19.00 -22.94
N PRO A 147 1.96 -19.38 -24.19
CA PRO A 147 2.75 -20.36 -24.92
C PRO A 147 4.17 -19.83 -25.16
N GLU A 148 5.16 -20.73 -25.31
CA GLU A 148 6.59 -20.38 -25.32
C GLU A 148 7.02 -19.45 -26.47
N ASP A 149 6.24 -19.40 -27.55
CA ASP A 149 6.44 -18.52 -28.70
C ASP A 149 6.08 -17.05 -28.39
N LYS A 150 5.27 -16.79 -27.35
CA LYS A 150 4.82 -15.45 -26.96
C LYS A 150 5.82 -14.74 -26.03
N LYS A 151 6.97 -14.34 -26.57
CA LYS A 151 8.07 -13.77 -25.76
C LYS A 151 7.91 -12.28 -25.45
N LEU A 152 7.20 -11.51 -26.28
CA LEU A 152 7.06 -10.07 -26.10
C LEU A 152 5.78 -9.72 -25.35
N ILE A 153 5.94 -9.10 -24.19
CA ILE A 153 4.84 -8.80 -23.27
C ILE A 153 4.85 -7.32 -22.93
N LEU A 154 3.70 -6.68 -23.14
CA LEU A 154 3.43 -5.33 -22.63
C LEU A 154 2.47 -5.40 -21.44
N LEU A 155 2.93 -5.04 -20.26
CA LEU A 155 2.08 -4.92 -19.07
C LEU A 155 1.50 -3.50 -19.00
N ASP A 156 0.25 -3.35 -19.39
CA ASP A 156 -0.44 -2.06 -19.44
C ASP A 156 -1.21 -1.81 -18.12
N LEU A 157 -0.66 -0.91 -17.31
CA LEU A 157 -1.15 -0.49 -16.01
C LEU A 157 -1.82 0.89 -16.06
N THR A 158 -2.03 1.47 -17.24
CA THR A 158 -2.58 2.83 -17.40
C THR A 158 -3.97 3.01 -16.78
N THR A 159 -4.73 1.92 -16.70
CA THR A 159 -6.07 1.87 -16.12
C THR A 159 -6.10 1.37 -14.68
N LEU A 160 -4.94 1.17 -14.07
CA LEU A 160 -4.83 0.77 -12.67
C LEU A 160 -5.08 1.99 -11.78
N SER A 161 -6.05 1.87 -10.88
CA SER A 161 -6.44 2.95 -9.96
C SER A 161 -5.59 3.00 -8.70
N PHE A 162 -4.93 1.90 -8.34
CA PHE A 162 -4.16 1.77 -7.11
C PHE A 162 -3.20 0.58 -7.17
N ILE A 163 -2.02 0.72 -6.55
CA ILE A 163 -1.09 -0.37 -6.27
C ILE A 163 -0.61 -0.25 -4.82
N ALA A 164 -0.71 -1.33 -4.05
CA ALA A 164 -0.16 -1.37 -2.69
C ALA A 164 1.35 -1.61 -2.75
N GLY A 165 2.13 -0.91 -1.90
CA GLY A 165 3.59 -1.08 -1.86
C GLY A 165 4.04 -2.54 -1.66
N ALA A 166 3.35 -3.30 -0.80
CA ALA A 166 3.62 -4.73 -0.61
C ALA A 166 3.42 -5.57 -1.90
N SER A 167 2.48 -5.17 -2.76
CA SER A 167 2.23 -5.83 -4.04
C SER A 167 3.30 -5.54 -5.09
N VAL A 168 4.02 -4.42 -4.97
CA VAL A 168 5.13 -4.07 -5.86
C VAL A 168 6.25 -5.10 -5.74
N ASN A 169 6.58 -5.53 -4.51
CA ASN A 169 7.60 -6.56 -4.29
C ASN A 169 7.20 -7.92 -4.88
N ILE A 170 5.92 -8.28 -4.76
CA ILE A 170 5.41 -9.53 -5.36
C ILE A 170 5.43 -9.44 -6.89
N LEU A 171 5.02 -8.29 -7.44
CA LEU A 171 5.08 -8.01 -8.87
C LEU A 171 6.53 -8.09 -9.38
N TYR A 172 7.50 -7.53 -8.65
CA TYR A 172 8.93 -7.63 -8.97
C TYR A 172 9.36 -9.08 -9.13
N VAL A 173 9.09 -9.93 -8.12
CA VAL A 173 9.49 -11.35 -8.16
C VAL A 173 8.86 -12.07 -9.35
N MET A 174 7.58 -11.80 -9.63
CA MET A 174 6.89 -12.40 -10.77
C MET A 174 7.45 -11.97 -12.13
N LEU A 175 7.82 -10.70 -12.27
CA LEU A 175 8.43 -10.17 -13.48
C LEU A 175 9.85 -10.74 -13.66
N GLU A 176 10.62 -10.84 -12.58
CA GLU A 176 11.95 -11.42 -12.57
C GLU A 176 11.90 -12.90 -12.99
N GLU A 177 10.98 -13.69 -12.44
CA GLU A 177 10.74 -15.10 -12.86
C GLU A 177 10.44 -15.20 -14.36
N ALA A 178 9.57 -14.33 -14.89
CA ALA A 178 9.20 -14.36 -16.29
C ALA A 178 10.36 -13.94 -17.22
N ILE A 179 11.16 -12.95 -16.81
CA ILE A 179 12.37 -12.54 -17.54
C ILE A 179 13.42 -13.65 -17.55
N GLN A 180 13.61 -14.37 -16.44
CA GLN A 180 14.48 -15.54 -16.38
C GLN A 180 14.01 -16.66 -17.33
N GLN A 181 12.71 -16.74 -17.62
CA GLN A 181 12.12 -17.62 -18.64
C GLN A 181 12.22 -17.05 -20.06
N LYS A 182 13.09 -16.06 -20.29
CA LYS A 182 13.33 -15.40 -21.59
C LYS A 182 12.11 -14.66 -22.15
N ARG A 183 11.20 -14.20 -21.29
CA ARG A 183 10.15 -13.24 -21.68
C ARG A 183 10.72 -11.83 -21.65
N LEU A 184 10.45 -11.05 -22.69
CA LEU A 184 10.77 -9.63 -22.76
C LEU A 184 9.53 -8.86 -22.34
N ILE A 185 9.59 -8.23 -21.18
CA ILE A 185 8.46 -7.52 -20.59
C ILE A 185 8.80 -6.04 -20.53
N LYS A 186 7.89 -5.17 -20.99
CA LYS A 186 7.90 -3.72 -20.69
C LYS A 186 6.61 -3.32 -19.99
N ILE A 187 6.67 -2.25 -19.21
CA ILE A 187 5.52 -1.73 -18.47
C ILE A 187 5.05 -0.43 -19.11
N LEU A 188 3.74 -0.27 -19.27
CA LEU A 188 3.11 1.00 -19.64
C LEU A 188 2.29 1.51 -18.45
N ALA A 189 2.54 2.73 -17.99
CA ALA A 189 1.78 3.33 -16.91
C ALA A 189 1.48 4.81 -17.20
N LYS A 190 0.38 5.32 -16.62
CA LYS A 190 -0.06 6.69 -16.88
C LYS A 190 0.96 7.68 -16.26
N PRO A 191 1.47 8.67 -17.01
CA PRO A 191 2.39 9.67 -16.48
C PRO A 191 1.79 10.38 -15.27
N GLU A 192 2.64 10.73 -14.29
CA GLU A 192 2.27 11.46 -13.06
C GLU A 192 1.17 10.79 -12.23
N SER A 193 0.88 9.51 -12.49
CA SER A 193 -0.02 8.74 -11.64
C SER A 193 0.72 8.21 -10.42
N ARG A 194 0.03 8.05 -9.31
CA ARG A 194 0.59 7.39 -8.12
C ARG A 194 1.13 5.99 -8.42
N VAL A 195 0.50 5.27 -9.35
CA VAL A 195 0.98 3.96 -9.82
C VAL A 195 2.32 4.08 -10.53
N TRP A 196 2.47 5.09 -11.39
CA TRP A 196 3.73 5.39 -12.06
C TRP A 196 4.84 5.71 -11.06
N GLU A 197 4.62 6.64 -10.14
CA GLU A 197 5.58 6.99 -9.08
C GLU A 197 6.01 5.76 -8.28
N THR A 198 5.02 4.96 -7.83
CA THR A 198 5.28 3.75 -7.04
C THR A 198 6.13 2.72 -7.79
N ILE A 199 5.97 2.60 -9.11
CA ILE A 199 6.72 1.63 -9.93
C ILE A 199 8.12 2.16 -10.26
N ILE A 200 8.24 3.46 -10.56
CA ILE A 200 9.53 4.10 -10.85
C ILE A 200 10.45 4.09 -9.64
N ASP A 201 9.91 4.33 -8.44
CA ASP A 201 10.68 4.33 -7.19
C ASP A 201 10.99 2.91 -6.67
N SER A 202 10.56 1.88 -7.38
CA SER A 202 10.73 0.49 -6.97
C SER A 202 11.89 -0.22 -7.67
N LYS A 203 12.24 -1.40 -7.16
CA LYS A 203 13.21 -2.30 -7.79
C LYS A 203 12.76 -2.83 -9.17
N ILE A 204 11.51 -2.62 -9.58
CA ILE A 204 11.04 -3.05 -10.91
C ILE A 204 11.87 -2.40 -12.03
N GLN A 205 12.33 -1.16 -11.85
CA GLN A 205 13.17 -0.48 -12.85
C GLN A 205 14.52 -1.17 -13.11
N THR A 206 14.99 -2.02 -12.19
CA THR A 206 16.27 -2.71 -12.37
C THR A 206 16.17 -3.92 -13.30
N ILE A 207 14.95 -4.40 -13.58
CA ILE A 207 14.71 -5.59 -14.42
C ILE A 207 13.89 -5.28 -15.68
N THR A 208 13.09 -4.21 -15.68
CA THR A 208 12.31 -3.78 -16.83
C THR A 208 12.13 -2.28 -16.85
N THR A 209 11.87 -1.71 -18.03
CA THR A 209 11.64 -0.29 -18.23
C THR A 209 10.14 0.02 -18.23
N THR A 210 9.77 1.12 -17.58
CA THR A 210 8.40 1.65 -17.59
C THR A 210 8.30 2.82 -18.55
N TYR A 211 7.26 2.83 -19.38
CA TYR A 211 6.98 3.85 -20.40
C TYR A 211 5.66 4.54 -20.10
N THR A 212 5.55 5.78 -20.55
CA THR A 212 4.29 6.56 -20.52
C THR A 212 3.61 6.59 -21.89
N ASN A 213 4.34 6.26 -22.95
CA ASN A 213 3.86 6.19 -24.33
C ASN A 213 3.83 4.73 -24.81
N ARG A 214 2.69 4.32 -25.38
CA ARG A 214 2.48 2.96 -25.88
C ARG A 214 3.35 2.64 -27.09
N GLU A 215 3.52 3.57 -28.01
CA GLU A 215 4.30 3.39 -29.24
C GLU A 215 5.77 3.17 -28.91
N GLU A 216 6.32 3.95 -27.97
CA GLU A 216 7.69 3.79 -27.48
C GLU A 216 7.90 2.43 -26.80
N ALA A 217 6.97 2.02 -25.95
CA ALA A 217 7.04 0.73 -25.26
C ALA A 217 7.03 -0.45 -26.26
N VAL A 218 6.16 -0.36 -27.27
CA VAL A 218 6.06 -1.35 -28.35
C VAL A 218 7.32 -1.36 -29.21
N ALA A 219 7.82 -0.19 -29.60
CA ALA A 219 9.05 -0.08 -30.39
C ALA A 219 10.24 -0.69 -29.65
N ALA A 220 10.36 -0.44 -28.34
CA ALA A 220 11.41 -1.04 -27.50
C ALA A 220 11.29 -2.57 -27.44
N LEU A 221 10.09 -3.12 -27.26
CA LEU A 221 9.87 -4.57 -27.29
C LEU A 221 10.28 -5.20 -28.62
N LEU A 222 9.96 -4.54 -29.75
CA LEU A 222 10.33 -5.04 -31.07
C LEU A 222 11.84 -4.97 -31.32
N GLN A 223 12.51 -3.90 -30.88
CA GLN A 223 13.96 -3.75 -31.04
C GLN A 223 14.73 -4.88 -30.33
N GLU A 224 14.24 -5.35 -29.18
CA GLU A 224 14.87 -6.48 -28.46
C GLU A 224 14.74 -7.82 -29.19
N THR A 225 13.91 -7.92 -30.25
CA THR A 225 13.86 -9.12 -31.12
C THR A 225 14.85 -9.09 -32.28
N LEU A 226 15.47 -7.94 -32.54
CA LEU A 226 16.45 -7.76 -33.63
C LEU A 226 17.89 -8.07 -33.19
N ILE A 227 18.08 -8.43 -31.91
CA ILE A 227 19.37 -8.74 -31.28
C ILE A 227 19.55 -10.26 -31.17
#